data_AF-E8MYV0-F1
#
_entry.id   AF-E8MYV0-F1
#
_cell.length_a   1.000
_cell.length_b   1.000
_cell.length_c   1.000
_cell.angle_alpha   90.00
_cell.angle_beta   90.00
_cell.angle_gamma   90.00
#
_symmetry.space_group_name_H-M   'P 1'
#
loop_
_entity.id
_entity.type
_entity.pdbx_description
1 polymer ?
#
loop_
_entity_poly.entity_id
_entity_poly.type
_entity_poly.pdbx_seq_one_letter_code
_entity_poly.pdbx_strand_id
1 'polypeptide(L)'
;MKRERWVQFFAPVNGESFGLLVNLLQNAVLDGTERVHLLLSTPGGTVSYGLTLYALLRGLPIEVWTYNVGQVDSIGVVVYCAGKRRLAAPQTRFLLHGIRTPLERGVYTTEQLREIVGEMETDQRNICRVLAESTGQALEKVERDLFHALTLLPEQAREYRLVDEIVTEIIPSQVSLTTIFIKDERHNERMYVEEK
;
A
#
# COMPACT_ATOMS: atom_id res chain seq x y z
N MET A 1 0.73 -26.08 16.44
CA MET A 1 0.16 -25.33 15.30
C MET A 1 0.91 -24.02 15.19
N LYS A 2 1.30 -23.61 13.98
CA LYS A 2 1.90 -22.29 13.75
C LYS A 2 0.90 -21.22 14.20
N ARG A 3 1.36 -20.23 14.96
CA ARG A 3 0.51 -19.11 15.37
C ARG A 3 0.45 -18.12 14.20
N GLU A 4 -0.71 -18.01 13.58
CA GLU A 4 -0.94 -17.11 12.46
C GLU A 4 -1.92 -16.01 12.87
N ARG A 5 -1.74 -14.80 12.33
CA ARG A 5 -2.66 -13.68 12.50
C ARG A 5 -3.22 -13.23 11.16
N TRP A 6 -4.52 -12.95 11.16
CA TRP A 6 -5.23 -12.46 9.99
C TRP A 6 -5.70 -11.03 10.22
N VAL A 7 -5.25 -10.13 9.36
CA VAL A 7 -5.42 -8.69 9.51
C VAL A 7 -6.08 -8.13 8.26
N GLN A 8 -7.20 -7.44 8.44
CA GLN A 8 -7.84 -6.67 7.38
C GLN A 8 -7.42 -5.21 7.52
N PHE A 9 -6.76 -4.68 6.51
CA PHE A 9 -6.37 -3.27 6.41
C PHE A 9 -7.23 -2.60 5.33
N PHE A 10 -8.37 -2.10 5.76
CA PHE A 10 -9.40 -1.46 4.93
C PHE A 10 -9.45 0.04 5.25
N ALA A 11 -8.36 0.73 4.96
CA ALA A 11 -8.13 2.10 5.38
C ALA A 11 -7.20 2.85 4.40
N PRO A 12 -7.27 4.19 4.33
CA PRO A 12 -6.19 4.99 3.76
C PRO A 12 -4.92 4.83 4.58
N VAL A 13 -3.75 4.97 3.96
CA VAL A 13 -2.45 5.00 4.65
C VAL A 13 -2.24 6.39 5.24
N ASN A 14 -2.43 6.52 6.55
CA ASN A 14 -2.33 7.77 7.30
C ASN A 14 -1.79 7.48 8.72
N GLY A 15 -1.62 8.51 9.56
CA GLY A 15 -1.04 8.34 10.90
C GLY A 15 -1.84 7.40 11.81
N GLU A 16 -3.17 7.39 11.69
CA GLU A 16 -4.05 6.55 12.51
C GLU A 16 -3.94 5.07 12.11
N SER A 17 -4.20 4.75 10.84
CA SER A 17 -4.07 3.39 10.30
C SER A 17 -2.64 2.83 10.48
N PHE A 18 -1.63 3.70 10.32
CA PHE A 18 -0.22 3.38 10.58
C PHE A 18 -0.03 2.95 12.03
N GLY A 19 -0.48 3.74 13.00
CA GLY A 19 -0.34 3.43 14.41
C GLY A 19 -1.03 2.12 14.81
N LEU A 20 -2.25 1.90 14.29
CA LEU A 20 -3.00 0.66 14.53
C LEU A 20 -2.27 -0.57 13.98
N LEU A 21 -1.78 -0.50 12.74
CA LEU A 21 -1.07 -1.63 12.13
C LEU A 21 0.25 -1.89 12.85
N VAL A 22 1.03 -0.86 13.18
CA VAL A 22 2.30 -1.01 13.92
C VAL A 22 2.06 -1.66 15.29
N ASN A 23 1.05 -1.22 16.05
CA ASN A 23 0.72 -1.82 17.35
C ASN A 23 0.34 -3.31 17.20
N LEU A 24 -0.47 -3.64 16.20
CA LEU A 24 -0.84 -5.02 15.89
C LEU A 24 0.39 -5.88 15.60
N LEU A 25 1.30 -5.40 14.74
CA LEU A 25 2.52 -6.10 14.36
C LEU A 25 3.45 -6.31 15.56
N GLN A 26 3.57 -5.31 16.45
CA GLN A 26 4.32 -5.46 17.70
C GLN A 26 3.74 -6.55 18.58
N ASN A 27 2.41 -6.59 18.75
CA ASN A 27 1.75 -7.66 19.51
C ASN A 27 1.92 -9.03 18.87
N ALA A 28 1.96 -9.11 17.54
CA ALA A 28 2.23 -10.34 16.80
C ALA A 28 3.67 -10.83 17.05
N VAL A 29 4.64 -9.93 17.17
CA VAL A 29 6.02 -10.29 17.52
C VAL A 29 6.07 -10.81 18.96
N LEU A 30 5.45 -10.10 19.90
CA LEU A 30 5.48 -10.46 21.32
C LEU A 30 4.82 -11.80 21.64
N ASP A 31 3.76 -12.15 20.91
CA ASP A 31 3.04 -13.41 21.12
C ASP A 31 3.60 -14.59 20.32
N GLY A 32 4.71 -14.41 19.60
CA GLY A 32 5.34 -15.49 18.81
C GLY A 32 4.52 -15.90 17.58
N THR A 33 3.78 -14.97 16.97
CA THR A 33 3.17 -15.18 15.65
C THR A 33 4.27 -15.48 14.63
N GLU A 34 4.12 -16.58 13.89
CA GLU A 34 5.06 -16.97 12.82
C GLU A 34 4.70 -16.32 11.48
N ARG A 35 3.41 -16.04 11.26
CA ARG A 35 2.92 -15.46 10.02
C ARG A 35 1.78 -14.46 10.21
N VAL A 36 1.86 -13.34 9.50
CA VAL A 36 0.78 -12.36 9.35
C VAL A 36 0.23 -12.43 7.92
N HIS A 37 -1.08 -12.64 7.81
CA HIS A 37 -1.86 -12.51 6.59
C HIS A 37 -2.49 -11.12 6.55
N LEU A 38 -1.96 -10.24 5.71
CA LEU A 38 -2.38 -8.85 5.60
C LEU A 38 -3.26 -8.67 4.36
N LEU A 39 -4.57 -8.55 4.57
CA LEU A 39 -5.58 -8.33 3.55
C LEU A 39 -5.76 -6.83 3.34
N LEU A 40 -5.33 -6.34 2.20
CA LEU A 40 -5.28 -4.93 1.84
C LEU A 40 -6.47 -4.56 0.93
N SER A 41 -7.17 -3.51 1.33
CA SER A 41 -8.03 -2.71 0.45
C SER A 41 -7.83 -1.24 0.83
N THR A 42 -6.97 -0.55 0.10
CA THR A 42 -6.51 0.80 0.44
C THR A 42 -6.41 1.70 -0.80
N PRO A 43 -6.87 2.96 -0.72
CA PRO A 43 -6.63 3.95 -1.77
C PRO A 43 -5.20 4.53 -1.74
N GLY A 44 -4.32 4.00 -0.87
CA GLY A 44 -3.03 4.60 -0.57
C GLY A 44 -3.17 5.76 0.42
N GLY A 45 -2.27 6.75 0.35
CA GLY A 45 -2.23 7.86 1.29
C GLY A 45 -0.85 8.48 1.41
N THR A 46 -0.42 8.80 2.62
CA THR A 46 0.86 9.49 2.88
C THR A 46 2.04 8.60 2.53
N VAL A 47 2.92 9.11 1.66
CA VAL A 47 4.06 8.36 1.12
C VAL A 47 5.02 7.89 2.21
N SER A 48 5.40 8.79 3.13
CA SER A 48 6.32 8.48 4.22
C SER A 48 5.83 7.35 5.13
N TYR A 49 4.55 7.32 5.49
CA TYR A 49 3.97 6.21 6.26
C TYR A 49 4.00 4.90 5.49
N GLY A 50 3.69 4.91 4.19
CA GLY A 50 3.71 3.69 3.39
C GLY A 50 5.12 3.14 3.16
N LEU A 51 6.13 4.00 2.93
CA LEU A 51 7.54 3.59 2.88
C LEU A 51 8.00 3.01 4.23
N THR A 52 7.58 3.62 5.34
CA THR A 52 7.88 3.13 6.69
C THR A 52 7.25 1.76 6.93
N LEU A 53 5.97 1.57 6.57
CA LEU A 53 5.29 0.28 6.68
C LEU A 53 5.97 -0.80 5.83
N TYR A 54 6.38 -0.48 4.61
CA TYR A 54 7.13 -1.41 3.77
C TYR A 54 8.42 -1.87 4.46
N ALA A 55 9.22 -0.92 4.96
CA ALA A 55 10.47 -1.22 5.65
C ALA A 55 10.24 -2.07 6.91
N LEU A 56 9.24 -1.72 7.72
CA LEU A 56 8.88 -2.46 8.92
C LEU A 56 8.45 -3.89 8.58
N LEU A 57 7.49 -4.06 7.67
CA LEU A 57 6.96 -5.37 7.28
C LEU A 57 8.05 -6.29 6.72
N ARG A 58 9.00 -5.76 5.93
CA ARG A 58 10.16 -6.51 5.42
C ARG A 58 11.19 -6.83 6.49
N GLY A 59 11.31 -5.99 7.51
CA GLY A 59 12.24 -6.16 8.63
C GLY A 59 11.69 -6.99 9.79
N LEU A 60 10.41 -7.38 9.76
CA LEU A 60 9.83 -8.20 10.82
C LEU A 60 10.48 -9.59 10.86
N PRO A 61 10.67 -10.16 12.06
CA PRO A 61 11.07 -11.56 12.23
C PRO A 61 9.92 -12.55 11.93
N ILE A 62 8.83 -12.07 11.32
CA ILE A 62 7.59 -12.78 11.05
C ILE A 62 7.41 -12.85 9.53
N GLU A 63 6.91 -13.97 9.02
CA GLU A 63 6.54 -14.06 7.61
C GLU A 63 5.29 -13.21 7.32
N VAL A 64 5.36 -12.28 6.37
CA VAL A 64 4.20 -11.48 5.95
C VAL A 64 3.70 -11.96 4.60
N TRP A 65 2.42 -12.30 4.49
CA TRP A 65 1.73 -12.54 3.23
C TRP A 65 0.75 -11.40 2.99
N THR A 66 0.75 -10.84 1.78
CA THR A 66 -0.13 -9.73 1.41
C THR A 66 -1.17 -10.19 0.40
N TYR A 67 -2.39 -9.70 0.57
CA TYR A 67 -3.52 -10.04 -0.27
C TYR A 67 -4.17 -8.75 -0.75
N ASN A 68 -4.32 -8.56 -2.05
CA ASN A 68 -5.24 -7.56 -2.56
C ASN A 68 -6.64 -8.18 -2.54
N VAL A 69 -7.55 -7.58 -1.77
CA VAL A 69 -8.94 -8.04 -1.62
C VAL A 69 -9.97 -6.98 -2.04
N GLY A 70 -9.50 -5.92 -2.69
CA GLY A 70 -10.35 -4.85 -3.20
C GLY A 70 -9.57 -3.98 -4.18
N GLN A 71 -9.18 -2.79 -3.73
CA GLN A 71 -8.25 -1.93 -4.45
C GLN A 71 -6.97 -1.74 -3.65
N VAL A 72 -5.82 -1.74 -4.31
CA VAL A 72 -4.54 -1.39 -3.69
C VAL A 72 -3.87 -0.35 -4.57
N ASP A 73 -3.99 0.90 -4.16
CA ASP A 73 -3.61 2.04 -5.00
C ASP A 73 -2.42 2.80 -4.41
N SER A 74 -1.65 3.45 -5.29
CA SER A 74 -0.60 4.39 -4.92
C SER A 74 0.44 3.78 -3.97
N ILE A 75 0.77 4.46 -2.87
CA ILE A 75 1.68 3.93 -1.85
C ILE A 75 1.20 2.61 -1.22
N GLY A 76 -0.09 2.28 -1.32
CA GLY A 76 -0.60 0.97 -0.92
C GLY A 76 0.05 -0.18 -1.69
N VAL A 77 0.44 0.02 -2.95
CA VAL A 77 1.15 -0.98 -3.77
C VAL A 77 2.53 -1.26 -3.18
N VAL A 78 3.21 -0.24 -2.65
CA VAL A 78 4.50 -0.40 -1.97
C VAL A 78 4.33 -1.21 -0.68
N VAL A 79 3.32 -0.91 0.13
CA VAL A 79 2.99 -1.72 1.33
C VAL A 79 2.68 -3.17 0.94
N TYR A 80 1.90 -3.38 -0.12
CA TYR A 80 1.59 -4.72 -0.65
C TYR A 80 2.85 -5.49 -1.07
N CYS A 81 3.83 -4.82 -1.67
CA CYS A 81 5.11 -5.42 -2.07
C CYS A 81 5.97 -5.88 -0.87
N ALA A 82 5.63 -5.50 0.37
CA ALA A 82 6.33 -6.00 1.54
C ALA A 82 6.10 -7.50 1.79
N GLY A 83 5.02 -8.07 1.25
CA GLY A 83 4.70 -9.48 1.40
C GLY A 83 5.74 -10.39 0.74
N LYS A 84 6.09 -11.47 1.44
CA LYS A 84 6.90 -12.57 0.90
C LYS A 84 6.12 -13.40 -0.11
N ARG A 85 4.80 -13.49 0.08
CA ARG A 85 3.83 -13.95 -0.93
C ARG A 85 2.81 -12.86 -1.14
N ARG A 86 2.54 -12.55 -2.40
CA ARG A 86 1.66 -11.48 -2.87
C ARG A 86 0.53 -12.12 -3.67
N LEU A 87 -0.65 -12.13 -3.08
CA LEU A 87 -1.85 -12.75 -3.64
C LEU A 87 -2.88 -11.68 -4.02
N ALA A 88 -3.77 -12.00 -4.95
CA ALA A 88 -4.87 -11.11 -5.32
C ALA A 88 -6.16 -11.88 -5.57
N ALA A 89 -7.32 -11.28 -5.28
CA ALA A 89 -8.61 -11.82 -5.66
C ALA A 89 -8.99 -11.43 -7.11
N PRO A 90 -9.84 -12.19 -7.82
CA PRO A 90 -10.14 -11.93 -9.24
C PRO A 90 -10.83 -10.59 -9.53
N GLN A 91 -11.55 -10.02 -8.57
CA GLN A 91 -12.29 -8.76 -8.76
C GLN A 91 -11.50 -7.52 -8.29
N THR A 92 -10.19 -7.65 -8.11
CA THR A 92 -9.35 -6.59 -7.54
C THR A 92 -8.63 -5.77 -8.60
N ARG A 93 -8.05 -4.66 -8.17
CA ARG A 93 -7.21 -3.83 -9.04
C ARG A 93 -6.06 -3.19 -8.27
N PHE A 94 -5.03 -2.82 -9.02
CA PHE A 94 -3.94 -1.96 -8.56
C PHE A 94 -3.91 -0.67 -9.38
N LEU A 95 -3.51 0.43 -8.75
CA LEU A 95 -3.20 1.68 -9.43
C LEU A 95 -1.79 2.14 -9.06
N LEU A 96 -0.92 2.23 -10.05
CA LEU A 96 0.43 2.75 -9.92
C LEU A 96 0.42 4.17 -10.48
N HIS A 97 0.62 5.18 -9.65
CA HIS A 97 0.68 6.57 -10.11
C HIS A 97 1.78 7.36 -9.41
N GLY A 98 2.27 8.43 -10.04
CA GLY A 98 3.30 9.31 -9.49
C GLY A 98 2.84 10.09 -8.25
N ILE A 99 3.78 10.52 -7.41
CA ILE A 99 3.49 11.26 -6.18
C ILE A 99 2.77 12.57 -6.48
N ARG A 100 1.77 12.87 -5.64
CA ARG A 100 1.06 14.15 -5.64
C ARG A 100 1.14 14.73 -4.23
N THR A 101 1.83 15.85 -4.09
CA THR A 101 1.93 16.58 -2.83
C THR A 101 1.02 17.80 -2.89
N PRO A 102 -0.02 17.90 -2.04
CA PRO A 102 -0.80 19.11 -1.96
C PRO A 102 0.10 20.23 -1.40
N LEU A 103 0.19 21.34 -2.11
CA LEU A 103 0.81 22.55 -1.59
C LEU A 103 -0.25 23.36 -0.87
N GLU A 104 0.03 23.75 0.37
CA GLU A 104 -0.83 24.68 1.11
C GLU A 104 -0.83 26.05 0.42
N ARG A 105 -1.89 26.82 0.63
CA ARG A 105 -1.94 28.19 0.13
C ARG A 105 -0.98 29.04 0.97
N GLY A 106 0.03 29.64 0.34
CA GLY A 106 1.02 30.44 1.04
C GLY A 106 2.05 31.09 0.12
N VAL A 107 2.98 31.82 0.73
CA VAL A 107 4.15 32.39 0.06
C VAL A 107 5.33 31.45 0.29
N TYR A 108 5.95 31.01 -0.81
CA TYR A 108 7.11 30.13 -0.78
C TYR A 108 8.32 30.85 -1.37
N THR A 109 9.47 30.70 -0.74
CA THR A 109 10.75 31.07 -1.32
C THR A 109 11.15 30.05 -2.39
N THR A 110 12.05 30.43 -3.30
CA THR A 110 12.61 29.50 -4.29
C THR A 110 13.28 28.30 -3.62
N GLU A 111 13.92 28.49 -2.47
CA GLU A 111 14.60 27.40 -1.76
C GLU A 111 13.60 26.39 -1.17
N GLN A 112 12.51 26.85 -0.56
CA GLN A 112 11.44 25.97 -0.08
C GLN A 112 10.82 25.14 -1.21
N LEU A 113 10.61 25.73 -2.38
CA LEU A 113 10.10 25.00 -3.54
C LEU A 113 11.09 23.93 -4.03
N ARG A 114 12.40 24.23 -4.03
CA ARG A 114 13.43 23.24 -4.39
C ARG A 114 13.48 22.09 -3.39
N GLU A 115 13.38 22.38 -2.10
CA GLU A 115 13.34 21.36 -1.04
C GLU A 115 12.17 20.40 -1.24
N ILE A 116 10.96 20.94 -1.45
CA ILE A 116 9.75 20.13 -1.71
C ILE A 116 9.93 19.25 -2.95
N VAL A 117 10.47 19.79 -4.05
CA VAL A 117 10.73 19.00 -5.26
C VAL A 117 11.76 17.91 -4.99
N GLY A 118 12.85 18.21 -4.28
CA GLY A 118 13.89 17.24 -3.93
C GLY A 118 13.37 16.08 -3.06
N GLU A 119 12.47 16.37 -2.12
CA GLU A 119 11.77 15.35 -1.32
C GLU A 119 10.88 14.47 -2.21
N MET A 120 10.07 15.07 -3.08
CA MET A 120 9.21 14.34 -4.01
C MET A 120 10.01 13.43 -4.95
N GLU A 121 11.13 13.92 -5.49
CA GLU A 121 12.02 13.12 -6.33
C GLU A 121 12.65 11.94 -5.57
N THR A 122 13.02 12.17 -4.31
CA THR A 122 13.60 11.13 -3.44
C THR A 122 12.58 10.04 -3.15
N ASP A 123 11.36 10.44 -2.76
CA ASP A 123 10.27 9.50 -2.50
C ASP A 123 9.87 8.74 -3.75
N GLN A 124 9.76 9.43 -4.90
CA GLN A 124 9.43 8.81 -6.19
C GLN A 124 10.47 7.75 -6.56
N ARG A 125 11.76 8.05 -6.37
CA ARG A 125 12.87 7.12 -6.59
C ARG A 125 12.77 5.90 -5.68
N ASN A 126 12.46 6.10 -4.40
CA ASN A 126 12.28 5.00 -3.44
C ASN A 126 11.11 4.09 -3.84
N ILE A 127 9.97 4.66 -4.22
CA ILE A 127 8.82 3.89 -4.72
C ILE A 127 9.20 3.09 -5.97
N CYS A 128 9.83 3.72 -6.95
CA CYS A 128 10.21 3.05 -8.20
C CYS A 128 11.20 1.91 -7.95
N ARG A 129 12.17 2.10 -7.04
CA ARG A 129 13.10 1.03 -6.63
C ARG A 129 12.37 -0.15 -6.00
N VAL A 130 11.48 0.08 -5.03
CA VAL A 130 10.71 -1.00 -4.40
C VAL A 130 9.92 -1.79 -5.44
N LEU A 131 9.23 -1.10 -6.35
CA LEU A 131 8.44 -1.74 -7.38
C LEU A 131 9.31 -2.50 -8.38
N ALA A 132 10.42 -1.92 -8.84
CA ALA A 132 11.37 -2.58 -9.74
C ALA A 132 11.96 -3.84 -9.10
N GLU A 133 12.42 -3.76 -7.84
CA GLU A 133 12.95 -4.89 -7.09
C GLU A 133 11.90 -5.98 -6.87
N SER A 134 10.67 -5.60 -6.54
CA SER A 134 9.59 -6.54 -6.24
C SER A 134 9.01 -7.22 -7.49
N THR A 135 9.11 -6.58 -8.65
CA THR A 135 8.53 -7.09 -9.91
C THR A 135 9.58 -7.63 -10.87
N GLY A 136 10.85 -7.25 -10.70
CA GLY A 136 11.92 -7.52 -11.67
C GLY A 136 11.76 -6.73 -12.97
N GLN A 137 10.92 -5.70 -13.02
CA GLN A 137 10.80 -4.79 -14.15
C GLN A 137 11.98 -3.81 -14.15
N ALA A 138 12.36 -3.31 -15.34
CA ALA A 138 13.36 -2.25 -15.45
C ALA A 138 12.87 -0.97 -14.75
N LEU A 139 13.78 -0.25 -14.09
CA LEU A 139 13.45 0.95 -13.31
C LEU A 139 12.76 2.01 -14.18
N GLU A 140 13.27 2.22 -15.40
CA GLU A 140 12.75 3.20 -16.36
C GLU A 140 11.31 2.86 -16.82
N LYS A 141 10.99 1.55 -16.88
CA LYS A 141 9.64 1.10 -17.19
C LYS A 141 8.70 1.44 -16.03
N VAL A 142 9.10 1.16 -14.80
CA VAL A 142 8.31 1.46 -13.60
C VAL A 142 8.07 2.97 -13.48
N GLU A 143 9.09 3.79 -13.69
CA GLU A 143 8.98 5.26 -13.67
C GLU A 143 7.94 5.76 -14.68
N ARG A 144 8.02 5.28 -15.92
CA ARG A 144 7.05 5.63 -16.97
C ARG A 144 5.63 5.18 -16.62
N ASP A 145 5.48 3.97 -16.10
CA ASP A 145 4.17 3.40 -15.77
C ASP A 145 3.52 4.14 -14.59
N LEU A 146 4.31 4.60 -13.60
CA LEU A 146 3.83 5.52 -12.56
C LEU A 146 3.43 6.87 -13.13
N PHE A 147 4.22 7.43 -14.05
CA PHE A 147 3.92 8.73 -14.65
C PHE A 147 2.58 8.72 -15.40
N HIS A 148 2.25 7.62 -16.08
CA HIS A 148 1.01 7.47 -16.84
C HIS A 148 -0.19 6.94 -16.05
N ALA A 149 -0.06 6.76 -14.73
CA ALA A 149 -1.13 6.23 -13.87
C ALA A 149 -1.65 4.85 -14.35
N LEU A 150 -0.76 3.85 -14.40
CA LEU A 150 -1.10 2.49 -14.83
C LEU A 150 -2.05 1.78 -13.86
N THR A 151 -3.20 1.35 -14.37
CA THR A 151 -4.10 0.42 -13.67
C THR A 151 -3.84 -1.02 -14.12
N LEU A 152 -3.77 -1.95 -13.17
CA LEU A 152 -3.58 -3.37 -13.43
C LEU A 152 -4.73 -4.18 -12.81
N LEU A 153 -5.42 -4.97 -13.63
CA LEU A 153 -6.28 -6.06 -13.19
C LEU A 153 -5.43 -7.26 -12.73
N PRO A 154 -5.98 -8.25 -12.01
CA PRO A 154 -5.18 -9.29 -11.35
C PRO A 154 -4.30 -10.09 -12.30
N GLU A 155 -4.81 -10.44 -13.48
CA GLU A 155 -4.06 -11.16 -14.52
C GLU A 155 -2.90 -10.31 -15.05
N GLN A 156 -3.15 -9.03 -15.32
CA GLN A 156 -2.13 -8.09 -15.77
C GLN A 156 -1.09 -7.84 -14.68
N ALA A 157 -1.50 -7.77 -13.42
CA ALA A 157 -0.61 -7.61 -12.28
C ALA A 157 0.28 -8.85 -12.09
N ARG A 158 -0.23 -10.05 -12.41
CA ARG A 158 0.56 -11.28 -12.42
C ARG A 158 1.57 -11.30 -13.57
N GLU A 159 1.17 -10.90 -14.78
CA GLU A 159 2.09 -10.72 -15.92
C GLU A 159 3.16 -9.67 -15.62
N TYR A 160 2.79 -8.60 -14.93
CA TYR A 160 3.70 -7.57 -14.44
C TYR A 160 4.62 -8.07 -13.32
N ARG A 161 4.38 -9.26 -12.77
CA ARG A 161 5.05 -9.87 -11.60
C ARG A 161 4.87 -9.10 -10.29
N LEU A 162 3.81 -8.30 -10.21
CA LEU A 162 3.36 -7.67 -8.97
C LEU A 162 2.62 -8.68 -8.08
N VAL A 163 1.88 -9.60 -8.69
CA VAL A 163 1.13 -10.67 -8.02
C VAL A 163 1.77 -12.02 -8.32
N ASP A 164 1.94 -12.85 -7.30
CA ASP A 164 2.46 -14.21 -7.45
C ASP A 164 1.34 -15.19 -7.83
N GLU A 165 0.17 -15.04 -7.21
CA GLU A 165 -0.98 -15.94 -7.38
C GLU A 165 -2.33 -15.22 -7.27
N ILE A 166 -3.30 -15.64 -8.09
CA ILE A 166 -4.69 -15.19 -8.01
C ILE A 166 -5.49 -16.27 -7.28
N VAL A 167 -6.19 -15.90 -6.20
CA VAL A 167 -6.88 -16.84 -5.30
C VAL A 167 -8.34 -16.44 -5.06
N THR A 168 -9.22 -17.43 -4.98
CA THR A 168 -10.66 -17.24 -4.70
C THR A 168 -11.02 -17.49 -3.24
N GLU A 169 -10.31 -18.40 -2.58
CA GLU A 169 -10.47 -18.71 -1.16
C GLU A 169 -9.34 -18.08 -0.36
N ILE A 170 -9.63 -16.94 0.27
CA ILE A 170 -8.60 -16.13 0.93
C ILE A 170 -8.51 -16.46 2.42
N ILE A 171 -9.65 -16.48 3.09
CA ILE A 171 -9.74 -16.62 4.54
C ILE A 171 -10.17 -18.06 4.87
N PRO A 172 -9.37 -18.84 5.61
CA PRO A 172 -9.75 -20.17 6.05
C PRO A 172 -10.96 -20.15 6.98
N SER A 173 -11.66 -21.28 7.06
CA SER A 173 -12.70 -21.47 8.08
C SER A 173 -12.11 -21.38 9.49
N GLN A 174 -12.85 -20.76 10.42
CA GLN A 174 -12.53 -20.73 11.86
C GLN A 174 -11.26 -19.96 12.26
N VAL A 175 -10.95 -18.84 11.57
CA VAL A 175 -9.89 -17.90 12.01
C VAL A 175 -10.47 -16.64 12.63
N SER A 176 -9.75 -16.05 13.58
CA SER A 176 -10.07 -14.71 14.09
C SER A 176 -9.49 -13.64 13.18
N LEU A 177 -10.29 -12.64 12.83
CA LEU A 177 -9.89 -11.50 12.01
C LEU A 177 -9.77 -10.26 12.89
N THR A 178 -8.64 -9.55 12.77
CA THR A 178 -8.52 -8.20 13.32
C THR A 178 -8.66 -7.20 12.18
N THR A 179 -9.61 -6.27 12.31
CA THR A 179 -9.92 -5.32 11.24
C THR A 179 -9.51 -3.91 11.62
N ILE A 180 -8.68 -3.31 10.78
CA ILE A 180 -8.38 -1.88 10.74
C ILE A 180 -9.26 -1.30 9.63
N PHE A 181 -10.32 -0.63 10.01
CA PHE A 181 -11.22 0.04 9.07
C PHE A 181 -11.30 1.53 9.43
N ILE A 182 -10.93 2.39 8.48
CA ILE A 182 -11.03 3.83 8.62
C ILE A 182 -11.67 4.36 7.35
N LYS A 183 -12.74 5.14 7.51
CA LYS A 183 -13.48 5.73 6.39
C LYS A 183 -12.61 6.82 5.76
N ASP A 184 -12.48 6.79 4.43
CA ASP A 184 -11.83 7.88 3.69
C ASP A 184 -12.82 9.06 3.58
N GLU A 185 -12.64 10.07 4.43
CA GLU A 185 -13.52 11.24 4.47
C GLU A 185 -13.40 12.13 3.21
N ARG A 186 -12.32 11.96 2.42
CA ARG A 186 -12.06 12.78 1.22
C ARG A 186 -13.05 12.56 0.07
N HIS A 187 -13.85 11.50 0.10
CA HIS A 187 -14.89 11.25 -0.90
C HIS A 187 -16.20 12.00 -0.65
N ASN A 188 -16.35 12.71 0.48
CA ASN A 188 -17.59 13.44 0.79
C ASN A 188 -17.60 14.91 0.32
N GLU A 189 -16.49 15.47 -0.17
CA GLU A 189 -16.39 16.91 -0.47
C GLU A 189 -16.66 17.31 -1.93
N ARG A 190 -17.05 16.38 -2.82
CA ARG A 190 -17.30 16.68 -4.24
C ARG A 190 -18.69 16.37 -4.78
N MET A 191 -19.68 16.11 -3.92
CA MET A 191 -21.04 15.75 -4.36
C MET A 191 -22.13 16.78 -4.02
N TYR A 192 -21.78 18.05 -3.76
CA TYR A 192 -22.77 19.15 -3.74
C TYR A 192 -22.15 20.46 -4.23
N VAL A 193 -22.02 20.60 -5.55
CA VAL A 193 -22.18 21.91 -6.20
C VAL A 193 -23.10 21.68 -7.40
N GLU A 194 -24.40 21.66 -7.15
CA GLU A 194 -25.42 21.96 -8.15
C GLU A 194 -26.29 23.11 -7.62
N GLU A 195 -26.14 24.24 -8.30
CA GLU A 195 -27.10 25.31 -8.58
C GLU A 195 -28.08 25.77 -7.50
N LYS A 196 -27.89 27.03 -7.07
CA LYS A 196 -28.82 28.14 -7.34
C LYS A 196 -28.08 29.48 -7.35
#